data_AF-A0A6J5TEL0-F1
#
_entry.id   AF-A0A6J5TEL0-F1
#
_cell.length_a   1.000
_cell.length_b   1.000
_cell.length_c   1.000
_cell.angle_alpha   90.00
_cell.angle_beta   90.00
_cell.angle_gamma   90.00
#
_symmetry.space_group_name_H-M   'P 1'
#
loop_
_entity.id
_entity.type
_entity.pdbx_description
1 polymer ?
#
loop_
_entity_poly.entity_id
_entity_poly.type
_entity_poly.pdbx_seq_one_letter_code
_entity_poly.pdbx_strand_id
1 'polypeptide(L)'
;MVVWLSSAAYAEQGTATFYTPPYVPSSCNGYQNDGVLIAAASAPIFNNKAACGRSYRVTCTGATNQGVPQPCKGTSVVVKIVDLCPSPGCQATLDLSQEAFATIANPDAGKITIEYNQNGCHHNGITHVTYAISHNTSALGHTSKNAKDLWRMNTYKINLKKQRIQLD
;
A
#
# COMPACT_ATOMS: atom_id res chain seq x y z
N MET A 1 -1.18 15.86 -34.04
CA MET A 1 -1.32 14.53 -33.40
C MET A 1 -1.19 14.74 -31.89
N VAL A 2 -2.30 14.69 -31.16
CA VAL A 2 -2.33 14.90 -29.71
C VAL A 2 -1.96 13.58 -29.04
N VAL A 3 -0.80 13.52 -28.40
CA VAL A 3 -0.38 12.36 -27.60
C VAL A 3 -1.02 12.50 -26.22
N TRP A 4 -2.04 11.67 -25.96
CA TRP A 4 -2.66 11.58 -24.64
C TRP A 4 -1.76 10.76 -23.72
N LEU A 5 -1.27 11.36 -22.63
CA LEU A 5 -0.64 10.60 -21.55
C LEU A 5 -1.73 9.93 -20.72
N SER A 6 -2.05 8.68 -21.05
CA SER A 6 -2.89 7.83 -20.20
C SER A 6 -2.15 7.53 -18.90
N SER A 7 -2.66 8.04 -17.78
CA SER A 7 -2.14 7.69 -16.45
C SER A 7 -2.70 6.32 -16.05
N ALA A 8 -1.87 5.28 -16.07
CA ALA A 8 -2.24 3.97 -15.55
C ALA A 8 -2.01 3.94 -14.02
N ALA A 9 -3.08 3.78 -13.25
CA ALA A 9 -2.99 3.45 -11.83
C ALA A 9 -2.81 1.93 -11.71
N TYR A 10 -1.64 1.48 -11.27
CA TYR A 10 -1.39 0.06 -11.01
C TYR A 10 -1.85 -0.28 -9.59
N ALA A 11 -2.93 -1.06 -9.46
CA ALA A 11 -3.26 -1.74 -8.22
C ALA A 11 -2.41 -3.02 -8.12
N GLU A 12 -1.83 -3.28 -6.96
CA GLU A 12 -1.01 -4.47 -6.74
C GLU A 12 -1.93 -5.65 -6.39
N GLN A 13 -1.62 -6.83 -6.94
CA GLN A 13 -2.37 -8.04 -6.68
C GLN A 13 -1.72 -8.84 -5.56
N GLY A 14 -2.55 -9.47 -4.72
CA GLY A 14 -2.08 -10.32 -3.65
C GLY A 14 -3.17 -11.24 -3.13
N THR A 15 -2.88 -11.87 -2.00
CA THR A 15 -3.87 -12.66 -1.26
C THR A 15 -4.10 -12.08 0.12
N ALA A 16 -5.33 -12.21 0.61
CA ALA A 16 -5.67 -11.85 1.98
C ALA A 16 -6.23 -13.03 2.75
N THR A 17 -5.82 -13.12 4.01
CA THR A 17 -6.46 -13.93 5.06
C THR A 17 -6.98 -13.00 6.14
N PHE A 18 -7.48 -13.56 7.25
CA PHE A 18 -7.76 -12.78 8.43
C PHE A 18 -7.31 -13.46 9.72
N TYR A 19 -7.07 -12.63 10.74
CA TYR A 19 -6.83 -13.03 12.12
C TYR A 19 -7.91 -12.44 13.03
N THR A 20 -8.07 -13.06 14.20
CA THR A 20 -9.09 -12.70 15.19
C THR A 20 -8.45 -12.04 16.42
N PRO A 21 -9.22 -11.30 17.24
CA PRO A 21 -8.70 -10.70 18.45
C PRO A 21 -8.06 -11.74 19.41
N PRO A 22 -7.07 -11.36 20.22
CA PRO A 22 -6.62 -9.99 20.45
C PRO A 22 -5.68 -9.45 19.35
N TYR A 23 -5.88 -8.19 18.97
CA TYR A 23 -5.05 -7.48 17.98
C TYR A 23 -3.80 -6.81 18.55
N VAL A 24 -3.52 -7.07 19.83
CA VAL A 24 -2.37 -6.57 20.56
C VAL A 24 -1.67 -7.74 21.26
N PRO A 25 -0.33 -7.70 21.42
CA PRO A 25 0.57 -6.65 20.95
C PRO A 25 0.82 -6.73 19.43
N SER A 26 0.99 -5.58 18.79
CA SER A 26 1.32 -5.46 17.38
C SER A 26 2.81 -5.14 17.17
N SER A 27 3.41 -5.60 16.07
CA SER A 27 4.83 -5.35 15.76
C SER A 27 5.16 -3.86 15.59
N CYS A 28 4.19 -3.03 15.21
CA CYS A 28 4.38 -1.60 15.04
C CYS A 28 4.28 -0.83 16.37
N ASN A 29 3.21 -1.06 17.15
CA ASN A 29 2.84 -0.18 18.28
C ASN A 29 2.73 -0.90 19.64
N GLY A 30 3.09 -2.19 19.72
CA GLY A 30 3.01 -2.95 20.97
C GLY A 30 1.56 -3.06 21.46
N TYR A 31 1.29 -2.68 22.70
CA TYR A 31 -0.04 -2.83 23.33
C TYR A 31 -1.03 -1.71 22.98
N GLN A 32 -0.69 -0.81 22.06
CA GLN A 32 -1.62 0.22 21.61
C GLN A 32 -2.79 -0.40 20.85
N ASN A 33 -4.01 -0.04 21.24
CA ASN A 33 -5.21 -0.39 20.48
C ASN A 33 -5.34 0.52 19.24
N ASP A 34 -5.12 -0.05 18.06
CA ASP A 34 -5.17 0.66 16.78
C ASP A 34 -6.53 0.57 16.07
N GLY A 35 -7.52 -0.07 16.71
CA GLY A 35 -8.85 -0.31 16.17
C GLY A 35 -8.97 -1.65 15.44
N VAL A 36 -10.06 -1.80 14.69
CA VAL A 36 -10.45 -3.05 14.00
C VAL A 36 -10.36 -2.96 12.47
N LEU A 37 -9.87 -1.84 11.93
CA LEU A 37 -9.59 -1.67 10.50
C LEU A 37 -8.07 -1.67 10.29
N ILE A 38 -7.48 -2.82 10.62
CA ILE A 38 -6.04 -3.04 10.68
C ILE A 38 -5.64 -4.28 9.87
N ALA A 39 -4.36 -4.36 9.53
CA ALA A 39 -3.78 -5.52 8.87
C ALA A 39 -2.34 -5.79 9.31
N ALA A 40 -1.95 -7.06 9.29
CA ALA A 40 -0.57 -7.51 9.33
C ALA A 40 -0.05 -7.66 7.90
N ALA A 41 1.14 -7.13 7.62
CA ALA A 41 1.74 -7.18 6.29
C ALA A 41 2.78 -8.31 6.18
N SER A 42 2.84 -8.99 5.04
CA SER A 42 3.94 -9.90 4.73
C SER A 42 5.29 -9.17 4.79
N ALA A 43 6.38 -9.90 5.06
CA ALA A 43 7.72 -9.30 5.23
C ALA A 43 8.15 -8.33 4.10
N PRO A 44 7.89 -8.61 2.80
CA PRO A 44 8.22 -7.67 1.72
C PRO A 44 7.47 -6.34 1.82
N ILE A 45 6.20 -6.37 2.23
CA ILE A 45 5.37 -5.16 2.38
C ILE A 45 5.70 -4.45 3.69
N PHE A 46 5.80 -5.20 4.78
CA PHE A 46 6.15 -4.68 6.11
C PHE A 46 7.48 -3.91 6.07
N ASN A 47 8.44 -4.40 5.27
CA ASN A 47 9.71 -3.77 4.95
C ASN A 47 10.41 -3.20 6.19
N ASN A 48 10.69 -4.09 7.15
CA ASN A 48 11.33 -3.75 8.43
C ASN A 48 10.68 -2.53 9.13
N LYS A 49 9.36 -2.60 9.35
CA LYS A 49 8.51 -1.55 9.95
C LYS A 49 8.30 -0.30 9.08
N ALA A 50 8.85 -0.20 7.88
CA ALA A 50 8.67 0.98 7.03
C ALA A 50 7.20 1.17 6.58
N ALA A 51 6.39 0.11 6.60
CA ALA A 51 4.96 0.19 6.32
C ALA A 51 4.08 0.51 7.54
N CYS A 52 4.62 0.51 8.76
CA CYS A 52 3.84 0.82 9.96
C CYS A 52 3.11 2.17 9.83
N GLY A 53 1.81 2.16 10.14
CA GLY A 53 0.96 3.36 10.05
C GLY A 53 0.49 3.72 8.63
N ARG A 54 1.02 3.07 7.58
CA ARG A 54 0.49 3.27 6.22
C ARG A 54 -0.90 2.66 6.11
N SER A 55 -1.75 3.33 5.34
CA SER A 55 -3.09 2.84 5.03
C SER A 55 -3.12 2.28 3.61
N TYR A 56 -3.82 1.17 3.43
CA TYR A 56 -4.05 0.53 2.13
C TYR A 56 -5.54 0.42 1.88
N ARG A 57 -5.98 0.78 0.68
CA ARG A 57 -7.30 0.39 0.18
C ARG A 57 -7.17 -1.04 -0.35
N VAL A 58 -8.03 -1.93 0.11
CA VAL A 58 -8.05 -3.35 -0.24
C VAL A 58 -9.42 -3.71 -0.79
N THR A 59 -9.43 -4.41 -1.92
CA THR A 59 -10.65 -4.86 -2.61
C THR A 59 -10.53 -6.36 -2.90
N CYS A 60 -11.58 -7.12 -2.62
CA CYS A 60 -11.65 -8.53 -3.00
C CYS A 60 -11.87 -8.66 -4.51
N THR A 61 -11.06 -9.49 -5.17
CA THR A 61 -11.15 -9.74 -6.62
C THR A 61 -11.50 -11.18 -6.98
N GLY A 62 -11.36 -12.14 -6.04
CA GLY A 62 -11.82 -13.50 -6.31
C GLY A 62 -11.57 -14.50 -5.18
N ALA A 63 -11.97 -15.74 -5.47
CA ALA A 63 -11.74 -16.89 -4.60
C ALA A 63 -10.33 -17.47 -4.75
N THR A 64 -9.87 -18.15 -3.70
CA THR A 64 -8.67 -19.00 -3.76
C THR A 64 -8.97 -20.48 -3.61
N ASN A 65 -10.23 -20.84 -3.32
CA ASN A 65 -10.68 -22.22 -3.12
C ASN A 65 -12.08 -22.44 -3.70
N GLN A 66 -12.48 -23.71 -3.80
CA GLN A 66 -13.79 -24.12 -4.36
C GLN A 66 -14.93 -24.14 -3.33
N GLY A 67 -14.64 -24.02 -2.03
CA GLY A 67 -15.65 -24.06 -0.96
C GLY A 67 -16.55 -22.82 -0.97
N VAL A 68 -15.99 -21.66 -1.32
CA VAL A 68 -16.73 -20.40 -1.48
C VAL A 68 -16.40 -19.80 -2.84
N PRO A 69 -17.13 -20.14 -3.92
CA PRO A 69 -16.77 -19.75 -5.28
C PRO A 69 -16.94 -18.25 -5.57
N GLN A 70 -17.81 -17.56 -4.81
CA GLN A 70 -18.00 -16.11 -4.92
C GLN A 70 -17.87 -15.44 -3.54
N PRO A 71 -16.63 -15.26 -3.03
CA PRO A 71 -16.44 -14.74 -1.68
C PRO A 71 -16.57 -13.23 -1.61
N CYS A 72 -16.38 -12.50 -2.71
CA CYS A 72 -16.30 -11.04 -2.70
C CYS A 72 -17.66 -10.36 -2.57
N LYS A 73 -17.72 -9.29 -1.78
CA LYS A 73 -18.93 -8.48 -1.53
C LYS A 73 -19.06 -7.26 -2.46
N GLY A 74 -18.08 -7.02 -3.33
CA GLY A 74 -18.07 -5.86 -4.25
C GLY A 74 -17.73 -4.53 -3.58
N THR A 75 -17.19 -4.56 -2.36
CA THR A 75 -16.78 -3.38 -1.58
C THR A 75 -15.26 -3.36 -1.40
N SER A 76 -14.73 -2.22 -0.96
CA SER A 76 -13.34 -2.07 -0.51
C SER A 76 -13.30 -1.61 0.93
N VAL A 77 -12.20 -1.92 1.61
CA VAL A 77 -11.90 -1.43 2.97
C VAL A 77 -10.56 -0.70 2.99
N VAL A 78 -10.43 0.31 3.83
CA VAL A 78 -9.13 0.95 4.11
C VAL A 78 -8.61 0.42 5.44
N VAL A 79 -7.42 -0.17 5.43
CA VAL A 79 -6.79 -0.76 6.61
C VAL A 79 -5.45 -0.12 6.91
N LYS A 80 -5.11 0.02 8.19
CA LYS A 80 -3.79 0.47 8.66
C LYS A 80 -2.88 -0.73 8.91
N ILE A 81 -1.65 -0.68 8.41
CA ILE A 81 -0.65 -1.70 8.74
C ILE A 81 -0.13 -1.46 10.16
N VAL A 82 -0.33 -2.45 11.03
CA VAL A 82 0.08 -2.39 12.44
C VAL A 82 0.92 -3.58 12.86
N ASP A 83 0.97 -4.64 12.06
CA ASP A 83 1.68 -5.86 12.43
C ASP A 83 2.44 -6.50 11.27
N LEU A 84 3.31 -7.45 11.61
CA LEU A 84 4.04 -8.29 10.67
C LEU A 84 3.35 -9.65 10.58
N CYS A 85 3.19 -10.14 9.36
CA CYS A 85 2.78 -11.50 9.06
C CYS A 85 4.02 -12.34 8.71
N PRO A 86 4.65 -13.05 9.68
CA PRO A 86 5.89 -13.77 9.44
C PRO A 86 5.65 -15.09 8.72
N SER A 87 6.48 -15.38 7.71
CA SER A 87 6.59 -16.72 7.13
C SER A 87 7.33 -17.65 8.10
N PRO A 88 6.97 -18.94 8.22
CA PRO A 88 5.94 -19.67 7.47
C PRO A 88 4.53 -19.60 8.05
N GLY A 89 4.35 -18.99 9.22
CA GLY A 89 3.07 -18.96 9.96
C GLY A 89 1.94 -18.21 9.24
N CYS A 90 2.30 -17.27 8.38
CA CYS A 90 1.36 -16.53 7.54
C CYS A 90 1.77 -16.60 6.06
N GLN A 91 0.83 -17.01 5.21
CA GLN A 91 1.04 -17.20 3.76
C GLN A 91 0.13 -16.28 2.92
N ALA A 92 -0.23 -15.12 3.47
CA ALA A 92 -0.97 -14.08 2.78
C ALA A 92 -0.09 -12.86 2.52
N THR A 93 -0.47 -12.07 1.51
CA THR A 93 0.16 -10.79 1.22
C THR A 93 -0.17 -9.79 2.34
N LEU A 94 -1.45 -9.75 2.73
CA LEU A 94 -1.99 -9.01 3.87
C LEU A 94 -2.86 -9.94 4.70
N ASP A 95 -2.71 -9.93 6.01
CA ASP A 95 -3.62 -10.63 6.92
C ASP A 95 -4.47 -9.58 7.62
N LEU A 96 -5.76 -9.56 7.31
CA LEU A 96 -6.67 -8.51 7.74
C LEU A 96 -7.22 -8.83 9.14
N SER A 97 -7.62 -7.80 9.87
CA SER A 97 -8.55 -8.01 11.00
C SER A 97 -9.86 -8.63 10.51
N GLN A 98 -10.51 -9.44 11.34
CA GLN A 98 -11.75 -10.13 11.00
C GLN A 98 -12.83 -9.16 10.48
N GLU A 99 -12.96 -7.98 11.09
CA GLU A 99 -13.92 -6.96 10.70
C GLU A 99 -13.60 -6.36 9.32
N ALA A 100 -12.32 -6.10 9.05
CA ALA A 100 -11.89 -5.61 7.75
C ALA A 100 -12.10 -6.65 6.64
N PHE A 101 -11.79 -7.92 6.92
CA PHE A 101 -12.03 -9.01 5.97
C PHE A 101 -13.52 -9.20 5.67
N ALA A 102 -14.35 -9.25 6.73
CA ALA A 102 -15.79 -9.39 6.62
C ALA A 102 -16.45 -8.23 5.86
N THR A 103 -15.80 -7.06 5.78
CA THR A 103 -16.27 -5.94 4.98
C THR A 103 -16.20 -6.25 3.48
N ILE A 104 -15.13 -6.92 3.02
CA ILE A 104 -14.86 -7.13 1.58
C ILE A 104 -15.20 -8.54 1.08
N ALA A 105 -15.28 -9.54 1.96
CA ALA A 105 -15.52 -10.92 1.58
C ALA A 105 -16.29 -11.74 2.64
N ASN A 106 -16.75 -12.93 2.25
CA ASN A 106 -17.27 -13.94 3.16
C ASN A 106 -16.12 -14.58 3.97
N PRO A 107 -16.12 -14.47 5.32
CA PRO A 107 -15.12 -15.12 6.18
C PRO A 107 -14.96 -16.63 5.97
N ASP A 108 -16.01 -17.34 5.55
CA ASP A 108 -15.96 -18.79 5.27
C ASP A 108 -14.96 -19.15 4.16
N ALA A 109 -14.60 -18.18 3.31
CA ALA A 109 -13.60 -18.38 2.28
C ALA A 109 -12.20 -18.60 2.87
N GLY A 110 -11.91 -18.05 4.06
CA GLY A 110 -10.61 -18.12 4.75
C GLY A 110 -9.46 -17.35 4.07
N LYS A 111 -9.35 -17.46 2.74
CA LYS A 111 -8.36 -16.80 1.90
C LYS A 111 -8.99 -16.33 0.59
N ILE A 112 -8.69 -15.10 0.20
CA ILE A 112 -9.20 -14.47 -1.04
C ILE A 112 -8.07 -13.87 -1.86
N THR A 113 -8.32 -13.67 -3.14
CA THR A 113 -7.48 -12.81 -3.99
C THR A 113 -7.92 -11.37 -3.80
N ILE A 114 -6.96 -10.47 -3.66
CA ILE A 114 -7.20 -9.04 -3.47
C ILE A 114 -6.41 -8.20 -4.45
N GLU A 115 -6.93 -7.01 -4.70
CA GLU A 115 -6.18 -5.88 -5.19
C GLU A 115 -6.01 -4.87 -4.06
N TYR A 116 -4.82 -4.31 -3.92
CA TYR A 116 -4.53 -3.29 -2.93
C TYR A 116 -3.64 -2.19 -3.48
N ASN A 117 -3.84 -0.99 -2.95
CA ASN A 117 -3.01 0.16 -3.24
C ASN A 117 -2.82 0.97 -1.97
N GLN A 118 -1.65 1.59 -1.82
CA GLN A 118 -1.45 2.53 -0.73
C GLN A 118 -2.50 3.63 -0.88
N ASN A 119 -3.33 3.80 0.15
CA ASN A 119 -4.30 4.89 0.22
C ASN A 119 -3.45 6.15 0.44
N GLY A 120 -3.05 6.79 -0.66
CA GLY A 120 -2.36 8.08 -0.60
C GLY A 120 -3.23 9.06 0.19
N CYS A 121 -2.60 10.01 0.87
CA CYS A 121 -3.33 11.09 1.51
C CYS A 121 -4.13 11.82 0.42
N HIS A 122 -5.44 11.56 0.36
CA HIS A 122 -6.36 12.37 -0.42
C HIS A 122 -6.52 13.69 0.34
N HIS A 123 -5.55 14.60 0.18
CA HIS A 123 -5.76 16.00 0.53
C HIS A 123 -6.74 16.56 -0.50
N ASN A 124 -7.88 17.12 -0.05
CA ASN A 124 -8.92 17.78 -0.85
C ASN A 124 -8.44 18.23 -2.24
N GLY A 125 -8.63 17.40 -3.27
CA GLY A 125 -8.36 17.75 -4.67
C GLY A 125 -6.90 17.78 -5.14
N ILE A 126 -5.92 17.39 -4.32
CA ILE A 126 -4.52 17.24 -4.75
C ILE A 126 -4.16 15.75 -4.74
N THR A 127 -4.47 15.07 -5.84
CA THR A 127 -3.74 13.86 -6.21
C THR A 127 -2.28 14.25 -6.37
N HIS A 128 -1.46 14.00 -5.35
CA HIS A 128 -0.02 13.89 -5.54
C HIS A 128 0.18 12.69 -6.47
N VAL A 129 0.22 12.97 -7.78
CA VAL A 129 0.70 12.02 -8.77
C VAL A 129 2.19 11.89 -8.48
N THR A 130 2.53 10.99 -7.57
CA THR A 130 3.88 10.44 -7.53
C THR A 130 4.00 9.68 -8.84
N TYR A 131 4.49 10.35 -9.88
CA TYR A 131 4.93 9.67 -11.09
C TYR A 131 5.96 8.64 -10.64
N ALA A 132 5.56 7.37 -10.58
CA ALA A 132 6.51 6.28 -10.65
C ALA A 132 7.09 6.38 -12.05
N ILE A 133 8.22 7.08 -12.18
CA ILE A 133 9.02 6.97 -13.39
C ILE A 133 9.37 5.48 -13.44
N SER A 134 8.85 4.78 -14.44
CA SER A 134 9.31 3.44 -14.80
C SER A 134 10.81 3.55 -15.04
N HIS A 135 11.60 3.27 -14.01
CA HIS A 135 13.03 3.07 -14.17
C HIS A 135 13.17 1.71 -14.85
N ASN A 136 13.36 1.73 -16.17
CA ASN A 136 13.87 0.59 -16.92
C ASN A 136 15.22 0.23 -16.28
N THR A 137 15.24 -0.83 -15.47
CA THR A 137 16.39 -1.24 -14.68
C THR A 137 17.43 -1.90 -15.59
N SER A 138 18.24 -1.08 -16.24
CA SER A 138 19.48 -1.51 -16.90
C SER A 138 20.60 -0.53 -16.56
N ALA A 139 20.84 -0.32 -15.26
CA ALA A 139 22.13 -0.02 -14.63
C ALA A 139 21.93 0.74 -13.31
N LEU A 140 22.74 0.36 -12.32
CA LEU A 140 23.03 1.05 -11.05
C LEU A 140 22.04 0.84 -9.89
N GLY A 141 22.32 -0.23 -9.13
CA GLY A 141 22.67 -0.13 -7.71
C GLY A 141 21.62 0.41 -6.72
N HIS A 142 21.15 -0.49 -5.85
CA HIS A 142 20.49 -0.20 -4.58
C HIS A 142 21.03 1.06 -3.87
N THR A 143 20.16 2.02 -3.57
CA THR A 143 20.15 2.71 -2.27
C THR A 143 18.77 3.31 -2.00
N SER A 144 18.14 2.84 -0.92
CA SER A 144 16.96 3.46 -0.32
C SER A 144 17.28 4.90 0.07
N LYS A 145 16.73 5.89 -0.65
CA LYS A 145 16.87 7.30 -0.28
C LYS A 145 15.91 7.63 0.86
N ASN A 146 16.48 7.80 2.05
CA ASN A 146 15.79 8.29 3.24
C ASN A 146 15.11 9.65 2.95
N ALA A 147 13.93 9.88 3.52
CA ALA A 147 13.12 11.10 3.36
C ALA A 147 13.84 12.43 3.71
N LYS A 148 15.01 12.37 4.36
CA LYS A 148 15.84 13.54 4.66
C LYS A 148 16.51 14.16 3.44
N ASP A 149 16.72 13.40 2.35
CA ASP A 149 17.41 13.90 1.15
C ASP A 149 16.52 14.75 0.22
N LEU A 150 15.19 14.71 0.42
CA LEU A 150 14.25 15.47 -0.43
C LEU A 150 14.26 16.97 -0.17
N TRP A 151 14.73 17.44 0.99
CA TRP A 151 14.86 18.88 1.26
C TRP A 151 16.06 19.53 0.57
N ARG A 152 17.06 18.74 0.13
CA ARG A 152 18.27 19.29 -0.52
C ARG A 152 18.12 19.50 -2.02
N MET A 153 17.08 18.92 -2.64
CA MET A 153 16.82 19.05 -4.09
C MET A 153 15.93 20.26 -4.44
N ASN A 154 15.27 20.89 -3.47
CA ASN A 154 14.37 22.03 -3.73
C ASN A 154 15.08 23.39 -3.82
N THR A 155 16.32 23.50 -3.32
CA THR A 155 17.13 24.73 -3.41
C THR A 155 17.89 24.88 -4.72
N TYR A 156 18.15 23.79 -5.46
CA TYR A 156 18.90 23.84 -6.73
C TYR A 156 18.04 24.20 -7.95
N LYS A 157 16.72 23.96 -7.92
CA LYS A 157 15.81 24.27 -9.05
C LYS A 157 15.30 25.72 -9.06
N ILE A 158 15.45 26.46 -7.96
CA ILE A 158 15.05 27.88 -7.91
C ILE A 158 16.12 28.78 -8.55
N ASN A 159 17.40 28.38 -8.50
CA ASN A 159 18.51 29.21 -9.03
C ASN A 159 18.80 29.05 -10.53
N LEU A 160 18.18 28.10 -11.25
CA LEU A 160 18.38 27.94 -12.70
C LEU A 160 17.32 28.65 -13.56
N LYS A 161 16.27 29.24 -12.95
CA LYS A 161 15.24 30.02 -13.66
C LYS A 161 15.48 31.54 -13.65
N LYS A 162 16.59 32.02 -13.08
CA LYS A 162 16.88 33.48 -12.95
C LYS A 162 17.99 34.00 -13.90
N GLN A 163 18.37 33.27 -14.95
CA GLN A 163 19.52 33.65 -15.79
C GLN A 163 19.27 33.59 -17.31
N ARG A 164 18.01 33.74 -17.77
CA ARG A 164 17.73 33.85 -19.21
C ARG A 164 16.56 34.79 -19.54
N ILE A 165 16.62 36.04 -19.09
CA ILE A 165 15.92 37.20 -19.69
C ILE A 165 16.80 38.46 -19.50
N GLN A 166 17.84 38.58 -20.31
CA GLN A 166 18.55 39.83 -20.66
C GLN A 166 19.22 39.57 -22.01
N LEU A 167 18.45 39.72 -23.10
CA LEU A 167 18.91 39.93 -24.47
C LEU A 167 17.69 40.51 -25.20
N ASP A 168 17.48 41.81 -24.96
CA ASP A 168 16.97 42.86 -25.86
C ASP A 168 16.51 44.07 -25.01
#